data_AF-A0A837IFU5-F1
#
_entry.id   AF-A0A837IFU5-F1
#
_cell.length_a   1.000
_cell.length_b   1.000
_cell.length_c   1.000
_cell.angle_alpha   90.00
_cell.angle_beta   90.00
_cell.angle_gamma   90.00
#
_symmetry.space_group_name_H-M   'P 1'
#
loop_
_entity.id
_entity.type
_entity.pdbx_description
1 polymer ?
#
loop_
_entity_poly.entity_id
_entity_poly.type
_entity_poly.pdbx_seq_one_letter_code
_entity_poly.pdbx_strand_id
1 'polypeptide(L)'
;MWKKMLVPTIILVAAAALIIWFAGPSVKQPEKIYSVGVIKPSPSLEPAIKGFKSEMLRLGYKEGVNLEYVPVEAAQDTAVTEQRFKELIDSPVDLIVVTGVRETRSIKTATEKFAPSLSVVFGVVSDPVGSGIVKSTQNSGNNFAGVTPANEVLVTKRARLVLDLVPSAKRLIMAWNNPSTSGIENLRSKIKEL
;
A
#
# COMPACT_ATOMS: atom_id res chain seq x y z
N MET A 1 57.43 -19.35 -46.48
CA MET A 1 56.26 -20.12 -45.99
C MET A 1 55.71 -19.63 -44.65
N TRP A 2 56.53 -19.14 -43.71
CA TRP A 2 56.09 -18.74 -42.35
C TRP A 2 55.07 -17.59 -42.28
N LYS A 3 55.16 -16.60 -43.19
CA LYS A 3 54.24 -15.44 -43.24
C LYS A 3 52.77 -15.82 -43.55
N LYS A 4 52.52 -16.98 -44.17
CA LYS A 4 51.15 -17.47 -44.47
C LYS A 4 50.47 -18.16 -43.28
N MET A 5 51.22 -18.51 -42.22
CA MET A 5 50.68 -19.13 -40.99
C MET A 5 50.49 -18.12 -39.84
N LEU A 6 51.09 -16.92 -39.94
CA LEU A 6 50.99 -15.89 -38.91
C LEU A 6 49.61 -15.22 -38.85
N VAL A 7 49.01 -14.93 -40.00
CA VAL A 7 47.71 -14.26 -40.10
C VAL A 7 46.56 -15.04 -39.46
N PRO A 8 46.35 -16.35 -39.74
CA PRO A 8 45.25 -17.09 -39.10
C PRO A 8 45.44 -17.25 -37.60
N THR A 9 46.68 -17.30 -37.11
CA THR A 9 46.98 -17.42 -35.67
C THR A 9 46.63 -16.13 -34.92
N ILE A 10 46.91 -14.96 -35.51
CA ILE A 10 46.54 -13.66 -34.93
C ILE A 10 45.02 -13.49 -34.89
N ILE A 11 44.30 -13.92 -35.93
CA ILE A 11 42.83 -13.87 -35.96
C ILE A 11 42.23 -14.77 -34.87
N LEU A 12 42.81 -15.96 -34.64
CA LEU A 12 42.32 -16.91 -33.64
C LEU A 12 42.55 -16.41 -32.21
N VAL A 13 43.69 -15.77 -31.95
CA VAL A 13 44.00 -15.13 -30.66
C VAL A 13 43.09 -13.91 -30.42
N ALA A 14 42.85 -13.09 -31.45
CA ALA A 14 41.95 -11.95 -31.34
C ALA A 14 40.48 -12.38 -31.09
N ALA A 15 40.02 -13.44 -31.74
CA ALA A 15 38.69 -13.99 -31.52
C ALA A 15 38.54 -14.59 -30.10
N ALA A 16 39.56 -15.30 -29.61
CA ALA A 16 39.57 -15.83 -28.25
C ALA A 16 39.56 -14.70 -27.20
N ALA A 17 40.31 -13.62 -27.42
CA ALA A 17 40.31 -12.45 -26.54
C ALA A 17 38.94 -11.73 -26.52
N LEU A 18 38.25 -11.65 -27.67
CA LEU A 18 36.91 -11.09 -27.79
C LEU A 18 35.85 -11.92 -27.04
N ILE A 19 35.95 -13.24 -27.08
CA ILE A 19 35.04 -14.14 -26.34
C ILE A 19 35.24 -13.98 -24.83
N ILE A 20 36.48 -13.87 -24.35
CA ILE A 20 36.77 -13.66 -22.92
C ILE A 20 36.27 -12.29 -22.44
N TRP A 21 36.31 -11.28 -23.30
CA TRP A 21 35.84 -9.93 -22.96
C TRP A 21 34.31 -9.84 -22.92
N PHE A 22 33.60 -10.56 -23.80
CA PHE A 22 32.14 -10.66 -23.78
C PHE A 22 31.61 -11.66 -22.74
N ALA A 23 32.40 -12.67 -22.35
CA ALA A 23 32.05 -13.67 -21.33
C ALA A 23 32.55 -13.30 -19.93
N GLY A 24 32.76 -11.99 -19.66
CA GLY A 24 33.03 -11.52 -18.30
C GLY A 24 31.95 -12.02 -17.33
N PRO A 25 32.31 -12.36 -16.07
CA PRO A 25 31.34 -12.87 -15.11
C PRO A 25 30.19 -11.90 -14.99
N SER A 26 28.96 -12.38 -15.22
CA SER A 26 27.75 -11.63 -14.91
C SER A 26 27.74 -11.39 -13.40
N VAL A 27 28.18 -10.21 -12.98
CA VAL A 27 28.04 -9.77 -11.60
C VAL A 27 26.53 -9.64 -11.37
N LYS A 28 25.93 -10.66 -10.74
CA LYS A 28 24.58 -10.54 -10.19
C LYS A 28 24.63 -9.39 -9.20
N GLN A 29 24.04 -8.26 -9.58
CA GLN A 29 23.79 -7.15 -8.67
C GLN A 29 23.13 -7.71 -7.40
N PRO A 30 23.52 -7.26 -6.20
CA PRO A 30 22.86 -7.69 -4.97
C PRO A 30 21.36 -7.45 -5.13
N GLU A 31 20.57 -8.48 -4.86
CA GLU A 31 19.11 -8.43 -5.02
C GLU A 31 18.59 -7.34 -4.09
N LYS A 32 17.94 -6.30 -4.65
CA LYS A 32 17.44 -5.18 -3.86
C LYS A 32 16.41 -5.73 -2.86
N ILE A 33 16.70 -5.55 -1.57
CA ILE A 33 15.74 -5.83 -0.50
C ILE A 33 14.80 -4.63 -0.43
N TYR A 34 13.51 -4.87 -0.69
CA TYR A 34 12.48 -3.84 -0.55
C TYR A 34 12.14 -3.65 0.92
N SER A 35 11.99 -2.41 1.38
CA SER A 35 11.58 -2.11 2.75
C SER A 35 10.18 -1.50 2.79
N VAL A 36 9.27 -2.10 3.54
CA VAL A 36 7.88 -1.65 3.66
C VAL A 36 7.55 -1.28 5.10
N GLY A 37 7.29 0.01 5.33
CA GLY A 37 6.77 0.51 6.60
C GLY A 37 5.34 0.04 6.81
N VAL A 38 5.07 -0.70 7.89
CA VAL A 38 3.73 -1.18 8.23
C VAL A 38 3.25 -0.42 9.44
N ILE A 39 2.29 0.48 9.24
CA ILE A 39 1.63 1.15 10.35
C ILE A 39 0.85 0.11 11.15
N LYS A 40 1.11 0.05 12.45
CA LYS A 40 0.46 -0.92 13.33
C LYS A 40 -1.05 -0.72 13.32
N PRO A 41 -1.83 -1.72 12.88
CA PRO A 41 -3.27 -1.62 12.83
C PRO A 41 -3.88 -1.76 14.24
N SER A 42 -5.09 -1.25 14.42
CA SER A 42 -5.91 -1.68 15.55
C SER A 42 -6.33 -3.15 15.37
N PRO A 43 -6.70 -3.88 16.45
CA PRO A 43 -7.02 -5.31 16.36
C PRO A 43 -8.08 -5.68 15.31
N SER A 44 -9.06 -4.80 15.08
CA SER A 44 -10.11 -5.00 14.06
C SER A 44 -9.62 -4.85 12.62
N LEU A 45 -8.46 -4.22 12.41
CA LEU A 45 -7.86 -3.96 11.11
C LEU A 45 -6.66 -4.87 10.80
N GLU A 46 -6.16 -5.62 11.78
CA GLU A 46 -5.11 -6.63 11.58
C GLU A 46 -5.35 -7.59 10.41
N PRO A 47 -6.58 -8.08 10.15
CA PRO A 47 -6.82 -8.97 9.01
C PRO A 47 -6.48 -8.34 7.66
N ALA A 48 -6.62 -7.02 7.51
CA ALA A 48 -6.27 -6.32 6.27
C ALA A 48 -4.76 -6.34 6.02
N ILE A 49 -3.95 -6.11 7.07
CA ILE A 49 -2.49 -6.21 6.98
C ILE A 49 -2.05 -7.66 6.71
N LYS A 50 -2.69 -8.65 7.36
CA LYS A 50 -2.43 -10.07 7.07
C LYS A 50 -2.72 -10.42 5.61
N GLY A 51 -3.85 -9.93 5.08
CA GLY A 51 -4.20 -10.09 3.67
C GLY A 51 -3.17 -9.47 2.72
N PHE A 52 -2.73 -8.24 3.02
CA PHE A 52 -1.66 -7.58 2.25
C PHE A 52 -0.37 -8.40 2.25
N LYS A 53 0.11 -8.83 3.43
CA LYS A 53 1.34 -9.64 3.54
C LYS A 53 1.21 -10.98 2.79
N SER A 54 0.05 -11.63 2.89
CA SER A 54 -0.23 -12.88 2.17
C SER A 54 -0.17 -12.69 0.66
N GLU A 55 -0.70 -11.58 0.14
CA GLU A 55 -0.68 -11.30 -1.29
C GLU A 55 0.72 -10.93 -1.78
N MET A 56 1.49 -10.16 -1.00
CA MET A 56 2.90 -9.87 -1.29
C MET A 56 3.72 -11.16 -1.40
N LEU A 57 3.51 -12.11 -0.47
CA LEU A 57 4.14 -13.44 -0.55
C LEU A 57 3.74 -14.20 -1.82
N ARG A 58 2.46 -14.18 -2.18
CA ARG A 58 1.94 -14.83 -3.41
C ARG A 58 2.56 -14.23 -4.67
N LEU A 59 2.84 -12.93 -4.66
CA LEU A 59 3.51 -12.20 -5.75
C LEU A 59 5.04 -12.43 -5.78
N GLY A 60 5.59 -13.17 -4.81
CA GLY A 60 7.01 -13.52 -4.75
C GLY A 60 7.87 -12.63 -3.84
N TYR A 61 7.26 -11.69 -3.10
CA TYR A 61 7.95 -10.90 -2.09
C TYR A 61 7.97 -11.64 -0.75
N LYS A 62 9.16 -12.10 -0.35
CA LYS A 62 9.40 -12.94 0.80
C LYS A 62 10.16 -12.16 1.86
N GLU A 63 9.56 -12.06 3.04
CA GLU A 63 10.16 -11.44 4.23
C GLU A 63 11.51 -12.11 4.56
N GLY A 64 12.56 -11.31 4.75
CA GLY A 64 13.92 -11.76 5.03
C GLY A 64 14.70 -12.30 3.82
N VAL A 65 14.14 -12.23 2.61
CA VAL A 65 14.82 -12.64 1.37
C VAL A 65 14.96 -11.45 0.42
N ASN A 66 13.85 -10.88 -0.02
CA ASN A 66 13.80 -9.74 -0.94
C ASN A 66 12.84 -8.64 -0.46
N LEU A 67 12.28 -8.79 0.75
CA LEU A 67 11.38 -7.84 1.39
C LEU A 67 11.65 -7.80 2.89
N GLU A 68 11.53 -6.63 3.50
CA GLU A 68 11.49 -6.44 4.95
C GLU A 68 10.27 -5.60 5.34
N TYR A 69 9.61 -5.97 6.44
CA TYR A 69 8.54 -5.19 7.03
C TYR A 69 9.04 -4.44 8.25
N VAL A 70 8.98 -3.12 8.22
CA VAL A 70 9.36 -2.25 9.33
C VAL A 70 8.09 -1.84 10.08
N PRO A 71 7.84 -2.32 11.31
CA PRO A 71 6.66 -1.91 12.06
C PRO A 71 6.79 -0.44 12.47
N VAL A 72 5.71 0.31 12.30
CA VAL A 72 5.63 1.74 12.65
C VAL A 72 4.46 1.92 13.60
N GLU A 73 4.75 2.41 14.80
CA GLU A 73 3.70 2.77 15.76
C GLU A 73 3.06 4.09 15.31
N ALA A 74 1.79 4.06 14.92
CA ALA A 74 0.98 5.27 14.83
C ALA A 74 0.30 5.51 16.17
N ALA A 75 0.54 6.68 16.75
CA ALA A 75 -0.12 7.09 17.98
C ALA A 75 -1.46 7.77 17.66
N GLN A 76 -2.36 7.80 18.66
CA GLN A 76 -3.58 8.60 18.56
C GLN A 76 -3.30 10.10 18.52
N ASP A 77 -2.13 10.52 19.02
CA ASP A 77 -1.64 11.89 18.99
C ASP A 77 -0.81 12.12 17.71
N THR A 78 -1.25 13.08 16.91
CA THR A 78 -0.60 13.50 15.67
C THR A 78 0.86 13.89 15.88
N ALA A 79 1.20 14.56 16.99
CA ALA A 79 2.57 14.99 17.28
C ALA A 79 3.50 13.78 17.54
N VAL A 80 2.98 12.76 18.23
CA VAL A 80 3.72 11.52 18.47
C VAL A 80 3.88 10.75 17.16
N THR A 81 2.87 10.69 16.31
CA THR A 81 2.98 10.07 14.97
C THR A 81 3.99 10.81 14.10
N GLU A 82 4.03 12.14 14.11
CA GLU A 82 5.05 12.91 13.40
C GLU A 82 6.47 12.58 13.89
N GLN A 83 6.68 12.48 15.20
CA GLN A 83 7.97 12.13 15.76
C GLN A 83 8.42 10.72 15.34
N ARG A 84 7.53 9.73 15.43
CA ARG A 84 7.82 8.34 15.00
C ARG A 84 8.01 8.21 13.51
N PHE A 85 7.28 8.98 12.72
CA PHE A 85 7.46 9.05 11.28
C PHE A 85 8.82 9.65 10.90
N LYS A 86 9.31 10.62 11.68
CA LYS A 86 10.65 11.17 11.49
C LYS A 86 11.73 10.09 11.71
N GLU A 87 11.61 9.31 12.78
CA GLU A 87 12.50 8.16 13.03
C GLU A 87 12.46 7.14 11.87
N LEU A 88 11.28 6.94 11.27
CA LEU A 88 11.12 6.05 10.12
C LEU A 88 11.84 6.57 8.87
N ILE A 89 11.75 7.85 8.53
CA ILE A 89 12.40 8.36 7.30
C ILE A 89 13.92 8.44 7.42
N ASP A 90 14.46 8.46 8.63
CA ASP A 90 15.90 8.32 8.88
C ASP A 90 16.40 6.89 8.53
N SER A 91 15.50 5.91 8.43
CA SER A 91 15.75 4.55 7.94
C SER A 91 14.87 4.28 6.70
N PRO A 92 15.31 4.64 5.49
CA PRO A 92 14.42 4.82 4.34
C PRO A 92 13.67 3.53 3.99
N VAL A 93 12.34 3.61 4.04
CA VAL A 93 11.42 2.61 3.49
C VAL A 93 11.06 2.96 2.04
N ASP A 94 10.80 1.96 1.21
CA ASP A 94 10.35 2.15 -0.18
C ASP A 94 8.85 2.47 -0.27
N LEU A 95 8.06 1.98 0.69
CA LEU A 95 6.60 2.10 0.70
C LEU A 95 6.07 2.10 2.14
N ILE A 96 4.97 2.81 2.39
CA ILE A 96 4.18 2.65 3.61
C ILE A 96 2.84 1.97 3.30
N VAL A 97 2.47 0.99 4.13
CA VAL A 97 1.12 0.44 4.17
C VAL A 97 0.43 0.85 5.47
N VAL A 98 -0.80 1.36 5.37
CA VAL A 98 -1.58 1.86 6.50
C VAL A 98 -3.04 1.45 6.37
N THR A 99 -3.72 1.21 7.49
CA THR A 99 -5.13 0.85 7.49
C THR A 99 -5.94 1.78 8.39
N GLY A 100 -7.13 2.17 7.94
CA GLY A 100 -8.05 3.01 8.71
C GLY A 100 -7.93 4.50 8.37
N VAL A 101 -9.04 5.21 8.50
CA VAL A 101 -9.17 6.62 8.09
C VAL A 101 -8.29 7.54 8.93
N ARG A 102 -8.25 7.34 10.25
CA ARG A 102 -7.53 8.22 11.18
C ARG A 102 -6.02 8.09 11.01
N GLU A 103 -5.56 6.85 10.97
CA GLU A 103 -4.16 6.48 10.80
C GLU A 103 -3.65 6.99 9.46
N THR A 104 -4.40 6.76 8.37
CA THR A 104 -4.02 7.24 7.03
C THR A 104 -3.92 8.77 6.97
N ARG A 105 -4.84 9.50 7.62
CA ARG A 105 -4.76 10.97 7.68
C ARG A 105 -3.54 11.44 8.46
N SER A 106 -3.22 10.80 9.58
CA SER A 106 -2.04 11.14 10.37
C SER A 106 -0.75 10.91 9.58
N ILE A 107 -0.65 9.80 8.84
CA ILE A 107 0.47 9.53 7.93
C ILE A 107 0.53 10.52 6.79
N LYS A 108 -0.61 10.95 6.24
CA LYS A 108 -0.64 12.01 5.21
C LYS A 108 0.02 13.29 5.70
N THR A 109 -0.37 13.79 6.88
CA THR A 109 0.26 14.98 7.46
C THR A 109 1.78 14.80 7.64
N ALA A 110 2.23 13.63 8.12
CA ALA A 110 3.65 13.37 8.32
C ALA A 110 4.42 13.25 6.99
N THR A 111 3.91 12.50 6.00
CA THR A 111 4.53 12.36 4.68
C THR A 111 4.64 13.70 3.95
N GLU A 112 3.60 14.54 3.99
CA GLU A 112 3.63 15.88 3.37
C GLU A 112 4.73 16.77 3.96
N LYS A 113 5.04 16.59 5.24
CA LYS A 113 6.05 17.37 5.96
C LYS A 113 7.47 16.83 5.79
N PHE A 114 7.63 15.51 5.80
CA PHE A 114 8.94 14.87 5.96
C PHE A 114 9.38 14.04 4.74
N ALA A 115 8.46 13.49 3.96
CA ALA A 115 8.75 12.61 2.82
C ALA A 115 7.65 12.68 1.75
N PRO A 116 7.51 13.81 1.02
CA PRO A 116 6.37 14.06 0.13
C PRO A 116 6.32 13.14 -1.11
N SER A 117 7.42 12.46 -1.43
CA SER A 117 7.55 11.51 -2.53
C SER A 117 7.39 10.05 -2.10
N LEU A 118 7.30 9.76 -0.80
CA LEU A 118 7.17 8.38 -0.30
C LEU A 118 5.77 7.84 -0.60
N SER A 119 5.67 6.74 -1.34
CA SER A 119 4.35 6.19 -1.70
C SER A 119 3.64 5.58 -0.48
N VAL A 120 2.33 5.80 -0.38
CA VAL A 120 1.50 5.25 0.70
C VAL A 120 0.34 4.47 0.12
N VAL A 121 0.23 3.19 0.52
CA VAL A 121 -0.90 2.32 0.18
C VAL A 121 -1.82 2.21 1.40
N PHE A 122 -3.04 2.72 1.30
CA PHE A 122 -4.03 2.63 2.35
C PHE A 122 -5.03 1.48 2.14
N GLY A 123 -5.53 0.94 3.25
CA GLY A 123 -6.62 -0.03 3.28
C GLY A 123 -7.70 0.36 4.27
N VAL A 124 -8.93 -0.11 4.05
CA VAL A 124 -10.06 0.09 4.97
C VAL A 124 -10.33 1.59 5.24
N VAL A 125 -10.18 2.42 4.20
CA VAL A 125 -10.54 3.85 4.23
C VAL A 125 -11.90 4.02 3.56
N SER A 126 -12.95 4.26 4.35
CA SER A 126 -14.34 4.29 3.85
C SER A 126 -14.61 5.38 2.82
N ASP A 127 -14.05 6.57 3.02
CA ASP A 127 -14.24 7.73 2.13
C ASP A 127 -12.92 8.51 2.01
N PRO A 128 -12.01 8.11 1.10
CA PRO A 128 -10.70 8.74 0.98
C PRO A 128 -10.79 10.17 0.42
N VAL A 129 -11.85 10.51 -0.32
CA VAL A 129 -12.06 11.85 -0.89
C VAL A 129 -12.60 12.79 0.18
N GLY A 130 -13.73 12.45 0.82
CA GLY A 130 -14.32 13.25 1.89
C GLY A 130 -13.43 13.33 3.14
N SER A 131 -12.51 12.38 3.33
CA SER A 131 -11.51 12.44 4.39
C SER A 131 -10.30 13.31 4.06
N GLY A 132 -10.19 13.84 2.84
CA GLY A 132 -9.06 14.66 2.37
C GLY A 132 -7.76 13.88 2.15
N ILE A 133 -7.85 12.56 2.02
CA ILE A 133 -6.68 11.69 1.80
C ILE A 133 -6.26 11.75 0.34
N VAL A 134 -7.23 11.75 -0.59
CA VAL A 134 -7.01 11.86 -2.03
C VAL A 134 -7.92 12.91 -2.65
N LYS A 135 -7.55 13.47 -3.80
CA LYS A 135 -8.39 14.44 -4.53
C LYS A 135 -9.63 13.80 -5.17
N SER A 136 -9.47 12.61 -5.75
CA SER A 136 -10.55 11.84 -6.36
C SER A 136 -10.24 10.33 -6.34
N THR A 137 -11.24 9.51 -6.61
CA THR A 137 -11.07 8.05 -6.73
C THR A 137 -10.41 7.62 -8.03
N GLN A 138 -10.57 8.38 -9.12
CA GLN A 138 -9.95 8.09 -10.41
C GLN A 138 -8.48 8.50 -10.46
N ASN A 139 -8.14 9.61 -9.79
CA ASN A 139 -6.77 10.10 -9.66
C ASN A 139 -6.59 10.72 -8.28
N SER A 140 -5.64 10.17 -7.51
CA SER A 140 -5.41 10.63 -6.15
C SER A 140 -4.85 12.05 -6.09
N GLY A 141 -4.12 12.47 -7.12
CA GLY A 141 -3.45 13.76 -7.20
C GLY A 141 -2.35 13.96 -6.15
N ASN A 142 -1.87 12.86 -5.54
CA ASN A 142 -0.79 12.80 -4.57
C ASN A 142 -0.16 11.38 -4.54
N ASN A 143 0.74 11.12 -3.60
CA ASN A 143 1.46 9.86 -3.36
C ASN A 143 0.63 8.77 -2.64
N PHE A 144 -0.68 8.96 -2.48
CA PHE A 144 -1.57 8.00 -1.81
C PHE A 144 -2.38 7.22 -2.83
N ALA A 145 -2.46 5.91 -2.64
CA ALA A 145 -3.36 5.02 -3.37
C ALA A 145 -3.88 3.95 -2.41
N GLY A 146 -4.93 3.21 -2.77
CA GLY A 146 -5.43 2.19 -1.86
C GLY A 146 -6.79 1.63 -2.20
N VAL A 147 -7.34 0.90 -1.22
CA VAL A 147 -8.63 0.23 -1.35
C VAL A 147 -9.61 0.73 -0.30
N THR A 148 -10.85 0.96 -0.73
CA THR A 148 -11.95 1.34 0.15
C THR A 148 -12.82 0.11 0.44
N PRO A 149 -13.32 -0.05 1.67
CA PRO A 149 -14.38 -1.00 1.93
C PRO A 149 -15.64 -0.48 1.25
N ALA A 150 -16.36 -1.33 0.51
CA ALA A 150 -17.57 -0.98 -0.25
C ALA A 150 -18.79 -0.66 0.65
N ASN A 151 -18.58 0.09 1.73
CA ASN A 151 -19.55 0.38 2.77
C ASN A 151 -20.77 1.14 2.22
N GLU A 152 -20.59 2.03 1.26
CA GLU A 152 -21.69 2.77 0.62
C GLU A 152 -22.71 1.86 -0.07
N VAL A 153 -22.25 0.80 -0.74
CA VAL A 153 -23.14 -0.17 -1.41
C VAL A 153 -23.71 -1.17 -0.40
N LEU A 154 -22.90 -1.55 0.60
CA LEU A 154 -23.27 -2.59 1.55
C LEU A 154 -24.22 -2.10 2.64
N VAL A 155 -24.23 -0.81 2.99
CA VAL A 155 -25.09 -0.29 4.07
C VAL A 155 -26.58 -0.47 3.75
N THR A 156 -27.00 -0.19 2.52
CA THR A 156 -28.39 -0.38 2.06
C THR A 156 -28.76 -1.86 2.03
N LYS A 157 -27.84 -2.73 1.59
CA LYS A 157 -28.04 -4.19 1.61
C LYS A 157 -28.15 -4.74 3.04
N ARG A 158 -27.32 -4.24 3.97
CA ARG A 158 -27.37 -4.62 5.38
C ARG A 158 -28.67 -4.16 6.03
N ALA A 159 -29.13 -2.95 5.74
CA ALA A 159 -30.42 -2.46 6.21
C ALA A 159 -31.58 -3.31 5.67
N ARG A 160 -31.57 -3.65 4.37
CA ARG A 160 -32.55 -4.56 3.77
C ARG A 160 -32.56 -5.92 4.47
N LEU A 161 -31.39 -6.51 4.70
CA LEU A 161 -31.28 -7.79 5.40
C LEU A 161 -31.90 -7.74 6.80
N VAL A 162 -31.76 -6.64 7.54
CA VAL A 162 -32.42 -6.47 8.84
C VAL A 162 -33.94 -6.41 8.71
N LEU A 163 -34.46 -5.71 7.70
CA LEU A 163 -35.90 -5.63 7.45
C LEU A 163 -36.48 -6.98 6.97
N ASP A 164 -35.73 -7.74 6.16
CA ASP A 164 -36.11 -9.08 5.74
C ASP A 164 -36.17 -10.06 6.93
N LEU A 165 -35.23 -9.93 7.88
CA LEU A 165 -35.19 -10.76 9.10
C LEU A 165 -36.24 -10.36 10.14
N VAL A 166 -36.62 -9.07 10.18
CA VAL A 166 -37.59 -8.52 11.15
C VAL A 166 -38.61 -7.67 10.41
N PRO A 167 -39.55 -8.28 9.66
CA PRO A 167 -40.48 -7.56 8.79
C PRO A 167 -41.48 -6.67 9.55
N SER A 168 -41.64 -6.87 10.86
CA SER A 168 -42.46 -6.01 11.72
C SER A 168 -41.76 -4.75 12.23
N ALA A 169 -40.46 -4.57 11.90
CA ALA A 169 -39.68 -3.44 12.36
C ALA A 169 -40.19 -2.12 11.75
N LYS A 170 -40.63 -1.20 12.62
CA LYS A 170 -41.09 0.15 12.22
C LYS A 170 -39.99 1.21 12.26
N ARG A 171 -38.85 0.90 12.88
CA ARG A 171 -37.74 1.84 13.12
C ARG A 171 -36.41 1.09 13.05
N LEU A 172 -35.46 1.64 12.30
CA LEU A 172 -34.07 1.19 12.26
C LEU A 172 -33.20 2.27 12.89
N ILE A 173 -32.53 1.96 14.00
CA ILE A 173 -31.62 2.89 14.68
C ILE A 173 -30.19 2.51 14.31
N MET A 174 -29.44 3.46 13.77
CA MET A 174 -28.02 3.30 13.46
C MET A 174 -27.20 4.25 14.32
N ALA A 175 -26.40 3.70 15.23
CA ALA A 175 -25.42 4.46 15.99
C ALA A 175 -24.18 4.70 15.13
N TRP A 176 -23.66 5.93 15.12
CA TRP A 176 -22.53 6.30 14.28
C TRP A 176 -21.72 7.45 14.90
N ASN A 177 -20.41 7.49 14.65
CA ASN A 177 -19.51 8.47 15.29
C ASN A 177 -19.44 9.83 14.56
N ASN A 178 -19.68 9.87 13.25
CA ASN A 178 -19.66 11.07 12.43
C ASN A 178 -20.75 11.01 11.33
N PRO A 179 -21.89 11.70 11.50
CA PRO A 179 -23.06 11.55 10.63
C PRO A 179 -22.83 11.99 9.18
N SER A 180 -21.70 12.62 8.85
CA SER A 180 -21.37 13.17 7.52
C SER A 180 -20.58 12.20 6.62
N THR A 181 -20.47 10.92 6.97
CA THR A 181 -19.80 9.94 6.09
C THR A 181 -20.71 9.56 4.92
N SER A 182 -20.13 9.40 3.73
CA SER A 182 -20.83 9.06 2.49
C SER A 182 -21.79 7.85 2.60
N GLY A 183 -21.44 6.83 3.40
CA GLY A 183 -22.30 5.67 3.64
C GLY A 183 -23.62 6.00 4.35
N ILE A 184 -23.62 6.93 5.30
CA ILE A 184 -24.84 7.33 6.03
C ILE A 184 -25.75 8.16 5.12
N GLU A 185 -25.17 9.02 4.28
CA GLU A 185 -25.93 9.79 3.31
C GLU A 185 -26.55 8.90 2.22
N ASN A 186 -25.80 7.89 1.74
CA ASN A 186 -26.32 6.89 0.81
C ASN A 186 -27.48 6.09 1.44
N LEU A 187 -27.35 5.66 2.70
CA LEU A 187 -28.47 5.02 3.39
C LEU A 187 -29.68 5.97 3.51
N ARG A 188 -29.49 7.23 3.91
CA ARG A 188 -30.59 8.21 4.05
C ARG A 188 -31.36 8.42 2.75
N SER A 189 -30.65 8.51 1.62
CA SER A 189 -31.30 8.68 0.31
C SER A 189 -32.07 7.45 -0.13
N LYS A 190 -31.60 6.24 0.20
CA LYS A 190 -32.18 4.96 -0.25
C LYS A 190 -33.11 4.28 0.76
N ILE A 191 -33.16 4.71 2.01
CA ILE A 191 -33.96 4.04 3.07
C ILE A 191 -35.45 4.03 2.76
N LYS A 192 -35.95 4.99 1.98
CA LYS A 192 -37.37 5.04 1.56
C LYS A 192 -37.70 4.01 0.48
N GLU A 193 -36.69 3.41 -0.16
CA GLU A 193 -36.81 2.39 -1.21
C GLU A 193 -36.58 0.97 -0.67
N LEU A 194 -36.25 0.84 0.62
CA LEU A 194 -36.05 -0.43 1.31
C LEU A 194 -37.35 -0.92 1.96
#